data_AF-I4FVY3-F1
#
_entry.id   AF-I4FVY3-F1
#
_cell.length_a   1.000
_cell.length_b   1.000
_cell.length_c   1.000
_cell.angle_alpha   90.00
_cell.angle_beta   90.00
_cell.angle_gamma   90.00
#
_symmetry.space_group_name_H-M   'P 1'
#
loop_
_entity.id
_entity.type
_entity.pdbx_description
1 polymer ?
#
loop_
_entity_poly.entity_id
_entity_poly.type
_entity_poly.pdbx_seq_one_letter_code
_entity_poly.pdbx_strand_id
1 'polypeptide(L)'
;MRDLETAYSNFFAFCQAERKGKKVKPPKFKKRKSQQSARFTDNGFTVNQHHVTLAKIGDLKVVWSRPLPSKPSSVTVIKDAADRYFLSFVVEIRPETLPDNKQTVGIDLGIATFATLSTGEKFNAPKPLKKRLKRLKKAQRNLSRKQKGSNRREKARKQVAKIHAKIKDTRTDFLHRVC
;
A
#
# COMPACT_ATOMS: atom_id res chain seq x y z
N MET A 1 1.52 -18.17 12.47
CA MET A 1 2.61 -17.21 12.16
C MET A 1 3.32 -17.65 10.87
N ARG A 2 2.62 -17.69 9.72
CA ARG A 2 3.20 -18.26 8.48
C ARG A 2 4.28 -17.37 7.85
N ASP A 3 4.06 -16.05 7.81
CA ASP A 3 5.00 -15.12 7.15
C ASP A 3 6.37 -15.04 7.85
N LEU A 4 6.40 -15.17 9.19
CA LEU A 4 7.65 -15.16 9.96
C LEU A 4 8.43 -16.45 9.75
N GLU A 5 7.74 -17.58 9.79
CA GLU A 5 8.29 -18.90 9.50
C GLU A 5 8.93 -18.91 8.11
N THR A 6 8.19 -18.50 7.07
CA THR A 6 8.71 -18.38 5.70
C THR A 6 9.94 -17.47 5.61
N ALA A 7 9.97 -16.36 6.34
CA ALA A 7 11.12 -15.46 6.34
C ALA A 7 12.38 -16.11 6.95
N TYR A 8 12.22 -16.86 8.04
CA TYR A 8 13.34 -17.58 8.67
C TYR A 8 13.78 -18.80 7.85
N SER A 9 12.85 -19.59 7.30
CA SER A 9 13.19 -20.70 6.41
C SER A 9 14.03 -20.23 5.21
N ASN A 10 13.63 -19.11 4.59
CA ASN A 10 14.40 -18.50 3.50
C ASN A 10 15.79 -18.01 3.92
N PHE A 11 15.92 -17.49 5.15
CA PHE A 11 17.21 -17.04 5.68
C PHE A 11 18.14 -18.23 5.95
N PHE A 12 17.65 -19.30 6.57
CA PHE A 12 18.45 -20.49 6.85
C PHE A 12 18.83 -21.26 5.58
N ALA A 13 17.92 -21.40 4.61
CA ALA A 13 18.23 -21.99 3.31
C ALA A 13 19.31 -21.21 2.54
N PHE A 14 19.36 -19.88 2.72
CA PHE A 14 20.47 -19.07 2.20
C PHE A 14 21.78 -19.32 2.97
N CYS A 15 21.75 -19.39 4.30
CA CYS A 15 22.93 -19.70 5.12
C CYS A 15 23.54 -21.07 4.79
N GLN A 16 22.70 -22.05 4.43
CA GLN A 16 23.12 -23.41 4.06
C GLN A 16 23.46 -23.56 2.56
N ALA A 17 23.49 -22.46 1.80
CA ALA A 17 23.75 -22.44 0.35
C ALA A 17 22.76 -23.26 -0.51
N GLU A 18 21.63 -23.70 0.04
CA GLU A 18 20.56 -24.42 -0.67
C GLU A 18 19.77 -23.51 -1.61
N ARG A 19 19.78 -22.21 -1.33
CA ARG A 19 19.09 -21.19 -2.14
C ARG A 19 20.07 -20.37 -2.98
N LYS A 20 20.00 -20.51 -4.30
CA LYS A 20 20.67 -19.61 -5.25
C LYS A 20 19.96 -18.25 -5.31
N GLY A 21 20.72 -17.15 -5.28
CA GLY A 21 20.19 -15.80 -5.48
C GLY A 21 20.77 -14.74 -4.55
N LYS A 22 20.07 -13.60 -4.45
CA LYS A 22 20.50 -12.45 -3.65
C LYS A 22 20.63 -12.81 -2.17
N LYS A 23 21.69 -12.29 -1.53
CA LYS A 23 21.96 -12.47 -0.09
C LYS A 23 20.73 -12.13 0.76
N VAL A 24 20.25 -13.11 1.51
CA VAL A 24 19.14 -12.94 2.45
C VAL A 24 19.72 -12.52 3.82
N LYS A 25 19.28 -11.37 4.33
CA LYS A 25 19.66 -10.90 5.67
C LYS A 25 18.68 -11.44 6.72
N PRO A 26 19.09 -11.56 8.00
CA PRO A 26 18.20 -11.96 9.07
C PRO A 26 16.93 -11.08 9.10
N PRO A 27 15.74 -11.67 9.29
CA PRO A 27 14.50 -10.91 9.44
C PRO A 27 14.62 -9.88 10.58
N LYS A 28 14.12 -8.67 10.35
CA LYS A 28 14.09 -7.59 11.36
C LYS A 28 12.66 -7.21 11.69
N PHE A 29 12.39 -6.96 12.97
CA PHE A 29 11.09 -6.43 13.39
C PHE A 29 10.79 -5.08 12.74
N LYS A 30 9.57 -4.92 12.25
CA LYS A 30 9.07 -3.63 11.75
C LYS A 30 9.03 -2.63 12.91
N LYS A 31 9.47 -1.40 12.66
CA LYS A 31 9.31 -0.29 13.63
C LYS A 31 7.82 -0.10 13.90
N ARG A 32 7.42 0.03 15.17
CA ARG A 32 6.01 0.30 15.57
C ARG A 32 5.39 1.54 14.92
N LYS A 33 6.23 2.48 14.47
CA LYS A 33 5.84 3.75 13.83
C LYS A 33 5.78 3.69 12.30
N SER A 34 6.18 2.55 11.72
CA SER A 34 6.06 2.27 10.29
C SER A 34 4.71 1.66 9.99
N GLN A 35 4.45 1.36 8.71
CA GLN A 35 3.32 0.54 8.32
C GLN A 35 3.36 -0.83 9.02
N GLN A 36 2.25 -1.21 9.62
CA GLN A 36 2.04 -2.51 10.27
C GLN A 36 1.02 -3.31 9.48
N SER A 37 1.12 -4.63 9.54
CA SER A 37 0.25 -5.53 8.79
C SER A 37 0.04 -6.84 9.54
N ALA A 38 -1.17 -7.38 9.47
CA ALA A 38 -1.51 -8.73 9.94
C ALA A 38 -2.35 -9.42 8.86
N ARG A 39 -1.89 -10.61 8.42
CA ARG A 39 -2.58 -11.41 7.41
C ARG A 39 -3.37 -12.54 8.06
N PHE A 40 -4.61 -12.69 7.63
CA PHE A 40 -5.52 -13.77 8.00
C PHE A 40 -5.85 -14.57 6.75
N THR A 41 -5.66 -15.88 6.82
CA THR A 41 -6.00 -16.83 5.74
C THR A 41 -7.36 -17.45 5.99
N ASP A 42 -7.75 -18.43 5.18
CA ASP A 42 -8.95 -19.24 5.39
C ASP A 42 -9.14 -19.64 6.86
N ASN A 43 -10.40 -19.59 7.29
CA ASN A 43 -10.90 -19.76 8.67
C ASN A 43 -10.46 -18.67 9.68
N GLY A 44 -9.64 -17.71 9.27
CA GLY A 44 -9.21 -16.59 10.11
C GLY A 44 -10.10 -15.34 10.00
N PHE A 45 -11.05 -15.34 9.07
CA PHE A 45 -11.94 -14.20 8.82
C PHE A 45 -13.25 -14.61 8.13
N THR A 46 -14.29 -13.81 8.32
CA THR A 46 -15.57 -13.90 7.63
C THR A 46 -15.93 -12.53 7.06
N VAL A 47 -16.42 -12.51 5.81
CA VAL A 47 -16.80 -11.27 5.12
C VAL A 47 -18.32 -11.20 5.02
N ASN A 48 -18.90 -10.14 5.57
CA ASN A 48 -20.32 -9.81 5.47
C ASN A 48 -20.49 -8.49 4.69
N GLN A 49 -21.74 -8.13 4.38
CA GLN A 49 -22.03 -6.93 3.58
C GLN A 49 -21.51 -5.62 4.21
N HIS A 50 -21.59 -5.48 5.54
CA HIS A 50 -21.24 -4.24 6.25
C HIS A 50 -20.04 -4.35 7.20
N HIS A 51 -19.60 -5.57 7.50
CA HIS A 51 -18.51 -5.80 8.44
C HIS A 51 -17.67 -7.02 8.04
N VAL A 52 -16.46 -7.07 8.58
CA VAL A 52 -15.53 -8.19 8.43
C VAL A 52 -15.16 -8.67 9.81
N THR A 53 -15.49 -9.91 10.11
CA THR A 53 -15.15 -10.56 11.37
C THR A 53 -13.75 -11.14 11.25
N LEU A 54 -12.88 -10.83 12.19
CA LEU A 54 -11.54 -11.41 12.27
C LEU A 54 -11.43 -12.28 13.52
N ALA A 55 -10.82 -13.46 13.37
CA ALA A 55 -10.60 -14.37 14.50
C ALA A 55 -9.85 -13.64 15.64
N LYS A 56 -10.37 -13.76 16.87
CA LYS A 56 -9.83 -13.14 18.10
C LYS A 56 -9.84 -11.61 18.15
N ILE A 57 -10.34 -10.93 17.13
CA ILE A 57 -10.47 -9.46 17.09
C ILE A 57 -11.95 -9.05 17.13
N GLY A 58 -12.82 -9.81 16.46
CA GLY A 58 -14.25 -9.51 16.34
C GLY A 58 -14.58 -8.73 15.07
N ASP A 59 -15.70 -8.02 15.09
CA ASP A 59 -16.28 -7.37 13.93
C ASP A 59 -15.67 -6.00 13.65
N LEU A 60 -15.22 -5.81 12.41
CA LEU A 60 -14.73 -4.54 11.90
C LEU A 60 -15.77 -3.95 10.96
N LYS A 61 -16.21 -2.70 11.21
CA LYS A 61 -17.00 -1.95 10.24
C LYS A 61 -16.13 -1.58 9.04
N VAL A 62 -16.60 -1.87 7.84
CA VAL A 62 -15.84 -1.67 6.60
C VAL A 62 -16.57 -0.71 5.68
N VAL A 63 -15.80 0.20 5.08
CA VAL A 63 -16.24 0.99 3.92
C VAL A 63 -15.63 0.35 2.68
N TRP A 64 -16.48 -0.27 1.87
CA TRP A 64 -16.05 -0.94 0.64
C TRP A 64 -15.67 0.08 -0.43
N SER A 65 -14.46 -0.05 -0.99
CA SER A 65 -14.05 0.74 -2.16
C SER A 65 -14.61 0.18 -3.47
N ARG A 66 -14.92 -1.12 -3.50
CA ARG A 66 -15.53 -1.86 -4.61
C ARG A 66 -16.11 -3.19 -4.09
N PRO A 67 -17.10 -3.79 -4.76
CA PRO A 67 -17.54 -5.15 -4.45
C PRO A 67 -16.41 -6.16 -4.67
N LEU A 68 -16.44 -7.27 -3.94
CA LEU A 68 -15.50 -8.37 -4.14
C LEU A 68 -15.96 -9.22 -5.34
N PRO A 69 -15.10 -9.45 -6.35
CA PRO A 69 -15.46 -10.23 -7.53
C PRO A 69 -15.63 -11.72 -7.23
N SER A 70 -14.98 -12.23 -6.18
CA SER A 70 -15.08 -13.61 -5.73
C SER A 70 -14.90 -13.68 -4.21
N LYS A 71 -15.12 -14.88 -3.65
CA LYS A 71 -14.74 -15.16 -2.26
C LYS A 71 -13.22 -14.96 -2.10
N PRO A 72 -12.77 -14.15 -1.12
CA PRO A 72 -11.35 -13.91 -0.89
C PRO A 72 -10.68 -15.11 -0.20
N SER A 73 -9.44 -15.39 -0.56
CA SER A 73 -8.60 -16.44 0.06
C SER A 73 -7.83 -15.94 1.29
N SER A 74 -7.59 -14.63 1.38
CA SER A 74 -7.00 -14.01 2.56
C SER A 74 -7.35 -12.53 2.66
N VAL A 75 -7.33 -12.02 3.89
CA VAL A 75 -7.44 -10.59 4.19
C VAL A 75 -6.19 -10.14 4.95
N THR A 76 -5.63 -9.00 4.54
CA THR A 76 -4.54 -8.35 5.25
C THR A 76 -5.05 -7.05 5.87
N VAL A 77 -5.02 -6.98 7.20
CA VAL A 77 -5.24 -5.74 7.94
C VAL A 77 -3.97 -4.92 7.86
N ILE A 78 -4.06 -3.70 7.34
CA ILE A 78 -2.92 -2.81 7.16
C ILE A 78 -3.18 -1.55 7.97
N LYS A 79 -2.21 -1.19 8.82
CA LYS A 79 -2.19 0.10 9.50
C LYS A 79 -1.06 0.94 8.92
N ASP A 80 -1.39 2.07 8.31
CA ASP A 80 -0.37 2.95 7.74
C ASP A 80 0.30 3.85 8.79
N ALA A 81 1.38 4.53 8.40
CA ALA A 81 2.11 5.41 9.31
C ALA A 81 1.31 6.66 9.74
N ALA A 82 0.21 6.96 9.04
CA ALA A 82 -0.73 8.04 9.31
C ALA A 82 -1.90 7.61 10.22
N ASP A 83 -1.85 6.38 10.75
CA ASP A 83 -2.83 5.80 11.69
C ASP A 83 -4.17 5.44 11.02
N ARG A 84 -4.17 5.18 9.71
CA ARG A 84 -5.33 4.69 8.96
C ARG A 84 -5.30 3.17 8.84
N TYR A 85 -6.48 2.55 8.90
CA TYR A 85 -6.65 1.11 8.71
C TYR A 85 -7.24 0.80 7.33
N PHE A 86 -6.74 -0.25 6.70
CA PHE A 86 -7.21 -0.77 5.43
C PHE A 86 -7.32 -2.29 5.52
N LEU A 87 -8.30 -2.85 4.83
CA LEU A 87 -8.40 -4.29 4.57
C LEU A 87 -8.07 -4.53 3.11
N SER A 88 -7.06 -5.37 2.85
CA SER A 88 -6.70 -5.80 1.51
C SER A 88 -7.08 -7.26 1.33
N PHE A 89 -7.96 -7.53 0.38
CA PHE A 89 -8.42 -8.87 0.06
C PHE A 89 -7.64 -9.43 -1.12
N VAL A 90 -7.28 -10.71 -1.04
CA VAL A 90 -6.79 -11.48 -2.19
C VAL A 90 -7.97 -12.30 -2.71
N VAL A 91 -8.32 -12.10 -3.97
CA VAL A 91 -9.46 -12.72 -4.66
C VAL A 91 -8.99 -13.33 -5.96
N GLU A 92 -9.67 -14.37 -6.41
CA GLU A 92 -9.47 -14.93 -7.73
C GLU A 92 -10.34 -14.19 -8.74
N ILE A 93 -9.77 -13.87 -9.90
CA ILE A 93 -10.48 -13.16 -10.97
C ILE A 93 -10.19 -13.92 -12.25
N ARG A 94 -11.22 -14.24 -13.02
CA ARG A 94 -11.08 -14.70 -14.40
C ARG A 94 -11.11 -13.46 -15.28
N PRO A 95 -9.98 -13.07 -15.90
CA PRO A 95 -9.97 -11.90 -16.77
C PRO A 95 -10.84 -12.18 -17.99
N GLU A 96 -11.69 -11.22 -18.34
CA GLU A 96 -12.40 -11.25 -19.62
C GLU A 96 -11.45 -10.76 -20.71
N THR A 97 -11.24 -11.60 -21.73
CA THR A 97 -10.48 -11.21 -22.91
C THR A 97 -11.39 -10.40 -23.81
N LEU A 98 -11.02 -9.14 -24.06
CA LEU A 98 -11.72 -8.31 -25.03
C LEU A 98 -11.43 -8.79 -26.45
N PRO A 99 -12.39 -8.70 -27.40
CA PRO A 99 -12.15 -9.03 -28.79
C PRO A 99 -11.08 -8.10 -29.37
N ASP A 100 -10.19 -8.67 -30.18
CA ASP A 100 -9.17 -7.90 -30.89
C ASP A 100 -9.84 -6.95 -31.89
N ASN A 101 -9.60 -5.65 -31.73
CA ASN A 101 -10.12 -4.61 -32.62
C ASN A 101 -9.12 -4.20 -33.71
N LYS A 102 -7.93 -4.84 -33.76
CA LYS A 102 -6.81 -4.53 -34.68
C LYS A 102 -6.30 -3.08 -34.59
N GLN A 103 -6.66 -2.34 -33.55
CA GLN A 103 -6.22 -0.98 -33.35
C GLN A 103 -4.99 -0.96 -32.45
N THR A 104 -3.97 -0.23 -32.88
CA THR A 104 -2.74 -0.03 -32.10
C THR A 104 -2.62 1.44 -31.73
N VAL A 105 -2.36 1.71 -30.46
CA VAL A 105 -2.06 3.07 -29.97
C VAL A 105 -0.66 3.06 -29.37
N GLY A 106 0.24 3.87 -29.94
CA GLY A 106 1.54 4.12 -29.33
C GLY A 106 1.40 4.98 -28.08
N ILE A 107 2.10 4.60 -27.00
CA ILE A 107 2.11 5.32 -25.72
C ILE A 107 3.55 5.78 -25.45
N ASP A 108 3.76 7.09 -25.40
CA ASP A 108 5.02 7.69 -24.95
C ASP A 108 4.89 8.19 -23.51
N LEU A 109 5.74 7.70 -22.60
CA LEU A 109 5.68 8.01 -21.18
C LEU A 109 6.74 9.04 -20.80
N GLY A 110 6.31 10.13 -20.17
CA GLY A 110 7.19 11.24 -19.81
C GLY A 110 7.09 11.68 -18.34
N ILE A 111 8.02 12.57 -17.95
CA ILE A 111 8.08 13.15 -16.60
C ILE A 111 7.18 14.39 -16.49
N ALA A 112 7.16 15.22 -17.53
CA ALA A 112 6.34 16.44 -17.57
C ALA A 112 4.89 16.11 -17.95
N THR A 113 4.73 15.42 -19.09
CA THR A 113 3.49 14.79 -19.54
C THR A 113 3.60 13.31 -19.20
N PHE A 114 2.65 12.78 -18.44
CA PHE A 114 2.67 11.39 -17.97
C PHE A 114 2.60 10.41 -19.13
N ALA A 115 1.65 10.61 -20.05
CA ALA A 115 1.48 9.79 -21.24
C ALA A 115 1.03 10.66 -22.42
N THR A 116 1.62 10.47 -23.59
CA THR A 116 1.16 11.00 -24.88
C THR A 116 0.78 9.83 -25.77
N LEU A 117 -0.46 9.82 -26.25
CA LEU A 117 -0.95 8.80 -27.15
C LEU A 117 -0.68 9.21 -28.61
N SER A 118 -0.44 8.23 -29.48
CA SER A 118 -0.36 8.47 -30.94
C SER A 118 -1.63 9.07 -31.54
N THR A 119 -2.76 9.00 -30.82
CA THR A 119 -4.03 9.68 -31.16
C THR A 119 -4.00 11.20 -30.88
N GLY A 120 -2.93 11.71 -30.27
CA GLY A 120 -2.76 13.13 -29.92
C GLY A 120 -3.19 13.48 -28.49
N GLU A 121 -3.84 12.57 -27.76
CA GLU A 121 -4.25 12.78 -26.37
C GLU A 121 -3.04 12.86 -25.43
N LYS A 122 -3.09 13.76 -24.45
CA LYS A 122 -2.01 14.01 -23.51
C LYS A 122 -2.51 14.01 -22.07
N PHE A 123 -1.93 13.14 -21.26
CA PHE A 123 -2.20 13.03 -19.83
C PHE A 123 -1.10 13.75 -19.04
N ASN A 124 -1.45 14.79 -18.30
CA ASN A 124 -0.48 15.54 -17.50
C ASN A 124 -0.27 14.92 -16.11
N ALA A 125 0.99 14.74 -15.70
CA ALA A 125 1.30 14.19 -14.39
C ALA A 125 0.92 15.18 -13.27
N PRO A 126 0.20 14.73 -12.21
CA PRO A 126 -0.11 15.60 -11.10
C PRO A 126 1.18 15.95 -10.34
N LYS A 127 1.27 17.18 -9.84
CA LYS A 127 2.42 17.66 -9.04
C LYS A 127 2.06 17.82 -7.55
N PRO A 128 1.60 16.77 -6.83
CA PRO A 128 1.09 16.90 -5.46
C PRO A 128 2.19 17.27 -4.45
N LEU A 129 3.43 16.84 -4.70
CA LEU A 129 4.57 17.24 -3.87
C LEU A 129 4.81 18.76 -3.96
N LYS A 130 4.86 19.33 -5.18
CA LYS A 130 5.04 20.77 -5.38
C LYS A 130 3.97 21.57 -4.64
N LYS A 131 2.70 21.16 -4.77
CA LYS A 131 1.55 21.79 -4.07
C LYS A 131 1.64 21.71 -2.53
N ARG A 132 2.35 20.72 -1.96
CA ARG A 132 2.39 20.45 -0.51
C ARG A 132 3.75 20.69 0.14
N LEU A 133 4.76 21.06 -0.64
CA LEU A 133 6.14 21.16 -0.18
C LEU A 133 6.31 22.15 0.98
N LYS A 134 5.70 23.34 0.89
CA LYS A 134 5.75 24.36 1.96
C LYS A 134 5.21 23.80 3.29
N ARG A 135 4.06 23.12 3.24
CA ARG A 135 3.43 22.49 4.42
C ARG A 135 4.28 21.34 4.96
N LEU A 136 4.84 20.50 4.08
CA LEU A 136 5.72 19.40 4.46
C LEU A 136 6.99 19.90 5.17
N LYS A 137 7.68 20.90 4.59
CA LYS A 137 8.87 21.53 5.19
C LYS A 137 8.57 22.08 6.58
N LYS A 138 7.46 22.82 6.76
CA LYS A 138 7.05 23.34 8.07
C LYS A 138 6.79 22.22 9.08
N ALA A 139 6.10 21.15 8.67
CA ALA A 139 5.82 20.01 9.54
C ALA A 139 7.09 19.24 9.94
N GLN A 140 8.01 19.02 9.00
CA GLN A 140 9.30 18.37 9.27
C GLN A 140 10.18 19.21 10.22
N ARG A 141 10.24 20.53 10.02
CA ARG A 141 10.96 21.45 10.93
C ARG A 141 10.35 21.46 12.33
N ASN A 142 9.02 21.41 12.45
CA ASN A 142 8.37 21.29 13.74
C ASN A 142 8.72 19.96 14.42
N LEU A 143 8.73 18.85 13.66
CA LEU A 143 9.08 17.53 14.16
C LEU A 143 10.53 17.45 14.67
N SER A 144 11.50 18.00 13.92
CA SER A 144 12.92 17.93 14.29
C SER A 144 13.19 18.61 15.63
N ARG A 145 12.51 19.72 15.91
CA ARG A 145 12.61 20.49 17.16
C ARG A 145 11.95 19.82 18.38
N LYS A 146 11.18 18.74 18.22
CA LYS A 146 10.54 18.07 19.37
C LYS A 146 11.47 17.03 20.00
N GLN A 147 11.49 16.99 21.33
CA GLN A 147 12.22 15.99 22.11
C GLN A 147 11.89 14.56 21.66
N LYS A 148 12.92 13.75 21.42
CA LYS A 148 12.78 12.33 21.06
C LYS A 148 12.02 11.59 22.17
N GLY A 149 11.14 10.67 21.80
CA GLY A 149 10.31 9.90 22.74
C GLY A 149 9.05 10.62 23.25
N SER A 150 9.01 11.96 23.22
CA SER A 150 7.85 12.70 23.75
C SER A 150 6.54 12.48 22.97
N ASN A 151 5.41 12.55 23.67
CA ASN A 151 4.06 12.53 23.08
C ASN A 151 3.85 13.67 22.07
N ARG A 152 4.46 14.84 22.32
CA ARG A 152 4.42 16.00 21.39
C ARG A 152 5.13 15.68 20.07
N ARG A 153 6.27 14.96 20.12
CA ARG A 153 6.95 14.49 18.91
C ARG A 153 6.12 13.48 18.15
N GLU A 154 5.43 12.58 18.84
CA GLU A 154 4.58 11.58 18.20
C GLU A 154 3.41 12.23 17.45
N LYS A 155 2.76 13.24 18.04
CA LYS A 155 1.75 14.06 17.35
C LYS A 155 2.33 14.74 16.10
N ALA A 156 3.52 15.34 16.19
CA ALA A 156 4.18 15.96 15.05
C ALA A 156 4.55 14.95 13.95
N ARG A 157 4.98 13.74 14.32
CA ARG A 157 5.29 12.65 13.38
C ARG A 157 4.05 12.24 12.60
N LYS A 158 2.92 12.04 13.28
CA LYS A 158 1.64 11.72 12.62
C LYS A 158 1.23 12.79 11.62
N GLN A 159 1.48 14.07 11.92
CA GLN A 159 1.20 15.16 10.97
C GLN A 159 2.04 15.07 9.70
N VAL A 160 3.34 14.77 9.82
CA VAL A 160 4.21 14.52 8.66
C VAL A 160 3.71 13.31 7.87
N ALA A 161 3.36 12.21 8.55
CA ALA A 161 2.83 11.01 7.92
C ALA A 161 1.53 11.27 7.14
N LYS A 162 0.59 12.07 7.68
CA LYS A 162 -0.65 12.47 6.99
C LYS A 162 -0.38 13.24 5.69
N ILE A 163 0.63 14.11 5.67
CA ILE A 163 1.01 14.85 4.45
C ILE A 163 1.58 13.89 3.40
N HIS A 164 2.47 12.99 3.80
CA HIS A 164 3.00 11.95 2.90
C HIS A 164 1.90 11.03 2.36
N ALA A 165 0.98 10.60 3.23
CA ALA A 165 -0.18 9.81 2.85
C ALA A 165 -0.99 10.52 1.77
N LYS A 166 -1.34 11.80 1.95
CA LYS A 166 -2.10 12.55 0.94
C LYS A 166 -1.34 12.69 -0.39
N ILE A 167 -0.02 12.86 -0.36
CA ILE A 167 0.80 12.91 -1.58
C ILE A 167 0.76 11.57 -2.31
N LYS A 168 0.90 10.45 -1.57
CA LYS A 168 0.83 9.10 -2.11
C LYS A 168 -0.56 8.82 -2.69
N ASP A 169 -1.61 9.08 -1.92
CA ASP A 169 -2.99 8.82 -2.34
C ASP A 169 -3.34 9.60 -3.62
N THR A 170 -2.92 10.87 -3.75
CA THR A 170 -3.15 11.64 -5.00
C THR A 170 -2.40 11.06 -6.20
N ARG A 171 -1.21 10.49 -6.00
CA ARG A 171 -0.48 9.81 -7.08
C ARG A 171 -1.18 8.52 -7.48
N THR A 172 -1.58 7.72 -6.50
CA THR A 172 -2.27 6.44 -6.74
C THR A 172 -3.63 6.66 -7.40
N ASP A 173 -4.42 7.63 -6.94
CA ASP A 173 -5.70 7.99 -7.56
C ASP A 173 -5.55 8.43 -9.02
N PHE A 174 -4.52 9.23 -9.34
CA PHE A 174 -4.23 9.58 -10.73
C PHE A 174 -3.90 8.34 -11.58
N LEU A 175 -3.03 7.45 -11.08
CA LEU A 175 -2.67 6.24 -11.80
C LEU A 175 -3.88 5.34 -12.06
N HIS A 176 -4.77 5.16 -11.07
CA HIS A 176 -5.98 4.33 -11.23
C HIS A 176 -7.04 4.92 -12.16
N ARG A 177 -6.95 6.21 -12.50
CA ARG A 177 -7.90 6.86 -13.42
C ARG A 177 -7.39 6.87 -14.86
N VAL A 178 -6.07 6.90 -15.02
CA VAL A 178 -5.42 6.96 -16.34
C VAL A 178 -5.03 5.57 -16.84
N CYS A 179 -4.85 4.61 -15.93
CA CYS A 179 -4.60 3.20 -16.22
C CYS A 179 -5.80 2.37 -15.78
#